data_AF-A0A1H0P9I1-F1
#
_entry.id   AF-A0A1H0P9I1-F1
#
_cell.length_a   1.000
_cell.length_b   1.000
_cell.length_c   1.000
_cell.angle_alpha   90.00
_cell.angle_beta   90.00
_cell.angle_gamma   90.00
#
_symmetry.space_group_name_H-M   'P 1'
#
loop_
_entity.id
_entity.type
_entity.pdbx_description
1 polymer ?
#
loop_
_entity_poly.entity_id
_entity_poly.type
_entity_poly.pdbx_seq_one_letter_code
_entity_poly.pdbx_strand_id
1 'polypeptide(L)'
;MEWFLANSAEVFTLARQHLVLAVLPMIFGLVISIPLAQFARQNRGLRSVVLTGSSLLYTIPSLALFIILPTVLGTRILDPVNVVVALTIYAVALLVRAALDAFDSVDEDLRQAAVAMGFTPVARFFHIDLPLSLPVMFAGLRVVSVSNISLVSVAALLGIGNLGMLFTSGLQRDFVTEVVVGIIAILVLALLMDSVLVLLERVLTPWTRAAGPAGAAKPGAGSEAAGRRGVARRFSESKARGTA
;
A
#
# COMPACT_ATOMS: atom_id res chain seq x y z
N MET A 1 32.23 9.83 -6.67
CA MET A 1 32.05 10.16 -5.23
C MET A 1 32.34 11.63 -4.95
N GLU A 2 33.43 12.21 -5.46
CA GLU A 2 33.77 13.65 -5.33
C GLU A 2 32.59 14.61 -5.59
N TRP A 3 31.85 14.39 -6.69
CA TRP A 3 30.70 15.25 -7.03
C TRP A 3 29.60 15.24 -5.96
N PHE A 4 29.29 14.08 -5.37
CA PHE A 4 28.28 13.99 -4.32
C PHE A 4 28.73 14.74 -3.06
N LEU A 5 30.00 14.60 -2.67
CA LEU A 5 30.53 15.30 -1.49
C LEU A 5 30.46 16.82 -1.68
N ALA A 6 30.78 17.31 -2.88
CA ALA A 6 30.71 18.72 -3.24
C ALA A 6 29.26 19.28 -3.29
N ASN A 7 28.27 18.45 -3.66
CA ASN A 7 26.88 18.87 -3.85
C ASN A 7 25.92 18.30 -2.79
N SER A 8 26.45 17.77 -1.69
CA SER A 8 25.67 17.07 -0.68
C SER A 8 24.57 17.95 -0.07
N ALA A 9 24.87 19.23 0.18
CA ALA A 9 23.89 20.20 0.69
C ALA A 9 22.67 20.37 -0.23
N GLU A 10 22.89 20.39 -1.55
CA GLU A 10 21.80 20.47 -2.54
C GLU A 10 20.98 19.18 -2.51
N VAL A 11 21.63 18.02 -2.55
CA VAL A 11 20.96 16.72 -2.50
C VAL A 11 20.10 16.58 -1.23
N PHE A 12 20.60 17.00 -0.06
CA PHE A 12 19.83 17.00 1.18
C PHE A 12 18.64 17.95 1.15
N THR A 13 18.78 19.11 0.51
CA THR A 13 17.68 20.07 0.34
C THR A 13 16.58 19.49 -0.54
N LEU A 14 16.96 18.93 -1.69
CA LEU A 14 16.04 18.26 -2.61
C LEU A 14 15.38 17.04 -1.95
N ALA A 15 16.12 16.25 -1.17
CA ALA A 15 15.59 15.12 -0.42
C ALA A 15 14.53 15.54 0.59
N ARG A 16 14.75 16.65 1.32
CA ARG A 16 13.76 17.19 2.25
C ARG A 16 12.49 17.63 1.53
N GLN A 17 12.63 18.34 0.42
CA GLN A 17 11.48 18.76 -0.39
C GLN A 17 10.71 17.55 -0.93
N HIS A 18 11.43 16.55 -1.45
CA HIS A 18 10.87 15.28 -1.91
C HIS A 18 10.08 14.58 -0.81
N LEU A 19 10.63 14.53 0.40
CA LEU A 19 9.98 13.92 1.55
C LEU A 19 8.68 14.66 1.94
N VAL A 20 8.69 15.99 1.98
CA VAL A 20 7.49 16.80 2.26
C VAL A 20 6.41 16.55 1.21
N LEU A 21 6.78 16.56 -0.07
CA LEU A 21 5.88 16.30 -1.19
C LEU A 21 5.41 14.84 -1.25
N ALA A 22 6.11 13.89 -0.64
CA ALA A 22 5.67 12.51 -0.52
C ALA A 22 4.74 12.29 0.69
N VAL A 23 5.08 12.86 1.85
CA VAL A 23 4.38 12.60 3.11
C VAL A 23 3.02 13.29 3.16
N LEU A 24 2.93 14.55 2.74
CA LEU A 24 1.67 15.30 2.82
C LEU A 24 0.55 14.63 2.02
N PRO A 25 0.75 14.27 0.73
CA PRO A 25 -0.26 13.56 -0.04
C PRO A 25 -0.63 12.20 0.53
N MET A 26 0.34 11.50 1.10
CA MET A 26 0.11 10.19 1.71
C MET A 26 -0.82 10.30 2.93
N ILE A 27 -0.59 11.31 3.77
CA ILE A 27 -1.43 11.58 4.95
C ILE A 27 -2.84 11.99 4.52
N PHE A 28 -2.98 12.95 3.61
CA PHE A 28 -4.30 13.37 3.11
C PHE A 28 -5.03 12.21 2.42
N GLY A 29 -4.31 11.44 1.63
CA GLY A 29 -4.82 10.24 0.97
C GLY A 29 -5.37 9.24 1.97
N LEU A 30 -4.63 8.97 3.06
CA LEU A 30 -5.05 8.04 4.10
C LEU A 30 -6.28 8.54 4.87
N VAL A 31 -6.29 9.83 5.23
CA VAL A 31 -7.41 10.45 5.94
C VAL A 31 -8.69 10.45 5.11
N ILE A 32 -8.58 10.61 3.78
CA ILE A 32 -9.73 10.59 2.87
C ILE A 32 -10.14 9.16 2.51
N SER A 33 -9.19 8.24 2.32
CA SER A 33 -9.47 6.88 1.86
C SER A 33 -10.20 6.04 2.90
N ILE A 34 -9.88 6.18 4.19
CA ILE A 34 -10.52 5.45 5.29
C ILE A 34 -12.05 5.67 5.33
N PRO A 35 -12.55 6.93 5.43
CA PRO A 35 -14.00 7.17 5.44
C PRO A 35 -14.64 6.79 4.10
N LEU A 36 -13.96 7.04 2.98
CA LEU A 36 -14.47 6.68 1.65
C LEU A 36 -14.64 5.16 1.49
N ALA A 37 -13.66 4.37 1.92
CA ALA A 37 -13.72 2.91 1.94
C ALA A 37 -14.79 2.40 2.91
N GLN A 38 -14.91 3.00 4.09
CA GLN A 38 -15.94 2.65 5.07
C GLN A 38 -17.36 2.90 4.53
N PHE A 39 -17.57 3.98 3.79
CA PHE A 39 -18.84 4.28 3.13
C PHE A 39 -19.09 3.33 1.95
N ALA A 40 -18.07 3.10 1.13
CA ALA A 40 -18.15 2.20 -0.03
C ALA A 40 -18.47 0.75 0.37
N ARG A 41 -17.95 0.27 1.51
CA ARG A 41 -18.18 -1.10 2.02
C ARG A 41 -19.66 -1.38 2.32
N GLN A 42 -20.47 -0.36 2.62
CA GLN A 42 -21.87 -0.54 3.02
C GLN A 42 -22.79 -0.92 1.84
N ASN A 43 -22.39 -0.64 0.60
CA ASN A 43 -23.21 -0.90 -0.58
C ASN A 43 -22.36 -1.44 -1.73
N ARG A 44 -22.75 -2.60 -2.27
CA ARG A 44 -22.06 -3.25 -3.41
C ARG A 44 -21.95 -2.33 -4.64
N GLY A 45 -22.97 -1.49 -4.90
CA GLY A 45 -22.95 -0.51 -5.97
C GLY A 45 -21.93 0.60 -5.75
N LEU A 46 -21.91 1.20 -4.54
CA LEU A 46 -20.93 2.21 -4.18
C LEU A 46 -19.50 1.67 -4.22
N ARG A 47 -19.29 0.44 -3.72
CA ARG A 47 -18.00 -0.25 -3.82
C ARG A 47 -17.52 -0.35 -5.26
N SER A 48 -18.38 -0.79 -6.17
CA SER A 48 -18.05 -0.91 -7.59
C SER A 48 -17.70 0.45 -8.22
N VAL A 49 -18.51 1.48 -7.96
CA VAL A 49 -18.28 2.84 -8.47
C VAL A 49 -16.97 3.41 -7.94
N VAL A 50 -16.71 3.28 -6.65
CA VAL A 50 -15.51 3.80 -6.00
C VAL A 50 -14.25 3.08 -6.51
N LEU A 51 -14.28 1.75 -6.62
CA LEU A 51 -13.13 0.99 -7.14
C LEU A 51 -12.88 1.27 -8.62
N THR A 52 -13.94 1.34 -9.43
CA THR A 52 -13.83 1.65 -10.86
C THR A 52 -13.33 3.08 -11.08
N GLY A 53 -13.92 4.05 -10.37
CA GLY A 53 -13.50 5.45 -10.41
C GLY A 53 -12.05 5.63 -9.97
N SER A 54 -11.63 4.93 -8.90
CA SER A 54 -10.24 4.95 -8.44
C SER A 54 -9.28 4.35 -9.48
N SER A 55 -9.64 3.22 -10.09
CA SER A 55 -8.84 2.63 -11.17
C SER A 55 -8.72 3.59 -12.37
N LEU A 56 -9.83 4.19 -12.80
CA LEU A 56 -9.83 5.16 -13.90
C LEU A 56 -8.94 6.38 -13.57
N LEU A 57 -9.08 6.91 -12.36
CA LEU A 57 -8.28 8.04 -11.89
C LEU A 57 -6.78 7.72 -11.90
N TYR A 58 -6.40 6.51 -11.49
CA TYR A 58 -5.02 6.05 -11.48
C TYR A 58 -4.45 5.84 -12.90
N THR A 59 -5.29 5.57 -13.90
CA THR A 59 -4.86 5.44 -15.30
C THR A 59 -4.57 6.77 -15.99
N ILE A 60 -5.02 7.90 -15.41
CA ILE A 60 -4.66 9.23 -15.93
C ILE A 60 -3.14 9.38 -15.76
N PRO A 61 -2.40 9.97 -16.71
CA PRO A 61 -0.99 10.29 -16.51
C PRO A 61 -0.80 11.41 -15.48
N SER A 62 0.17 11.25 -14.57
CA SER A 62 0.40 12.22 -13.49
C SER A 62 0.78 13.60 -14.01
N LEU A 63 1.56 13.64 -15.10
CA LEU A 63 1.92 14.87 -15.79
C LEU A 63 0.69 15.64 -16.31
N ALA A 64 -0.32 14.94 -16.83
CA ALA A 64 -1.54 15.56 -17.32
C ALA A 64 -2.34 16.21 -16.18
N LEU A 65 -2.45 15.53 -15.03
CA LEU A 65 -3.08 16.10 -13.84
C LEU A 65 -2.36 17.35 -13.37
N PHE A 66 -1.02 17.33 -13.31
CA PHE A 66 -0.27 18.52 -12.91
C PHE A 66 -0.46 19.73 -13.84
N ILE A 67 -0.67 19.52 -15.14
CA ILE A 67 -0.92 20.59 -16.11
C ILE A 67 -2.33 21.19 -15.95
N ILE A 68 -3.31 20.35 -15.61
CA ILE A 68 -4.72 20.77 -15.47
C ILE A 68 -5.01 21.41 -14.11
N LEU A 69 -4.37 20.95 -13.04
CA LEU A 69 -4.67 21.43 -11.68
C LEU A 69 -4.56 22.95 -11.47
N PRO A 70 -3.55 23.66 -12.01
CA PRO A 70 -3.43 25.10 -11.82
C PRO A 70 -4.67 25.88 -12.31
N THR A 71 -5.28 25.44 -13.42
CA THR A 71 -6.47 26.10 -13.97
C THR A 71 -7.72 25.80 -13.15
N VAL A 72 -7.82 24.61 -12.58
CA VAL A 72 -8.93 24.19 -11.71
C VAL A 72 -8.85 24.83 -10.33
N LEU A 73 -7.65 24.92 -9.75
CA LEU A 73 -7.40 25.45 -8.40
C LEU A 73 -7.20 26.97 -8.38
N GLY A 74 -6.99 27.61 -9.53
CA GLY A 74 -6.67 29.03 -9.61
C GLY A 74 -5.28 29.39 -9.06
N THR A 75 -4.37 28.42 -9.03
CA THR A 75 -3.00 28.56 -8.52
C THR A 75 -2.01 28.83 -9.66
N ARG A 76 -0.77 29.19 -9.31
CA ARG A 76 0.32 29.30 -10.29
C ARG A 76 0.80 27.90 -10.68
N ILE A 77 1.30 27.73 -11.90
CA ILE A 77 1.79 26.44 -12.41
C ILE A 77 2.89 25.85 -11.50
N LEU A 78 3.79 26.70 -11.00
CA LEU A 78 4.93 26.30 -10.16
C LEU A 78 4.59 26.14 -8.67
N ASP A 79 3.32 26.23 -8.29
CA ASP A 79 2.92 26.13 -6.88
C ASP A 79 2.99 24.66 -6.41
N PRO A 80 3.76 24.34 -5.33
CA PRO A 80 3.85 22.99 -4.78
C PRO A 80 2.50 22.39 -4.38
N VAL A 81 1.50 23.23 -4.10
CA VAL A 81 0.13 22.79 -3.78
C VAL A 81 -0.45 21.92 -4.89
N ASN A 82 -0.15 22.21 -6.17
CA ASN A 82 -0.65 21.41 -7.28
C ASN A 82 -0.14 19.98 -7.24
N VAL A 83 1.15 19.81 -6.90
CA VAL A 83 1.75 18.48 -6.73
C VAL A 83 1.10 17.76 -5.57
N VAL A 84 0.91 18.45 -4.44
CA VAL A 84 0.29 17.85 -3.26
C VAL A 84 -1.12 17.36 -3.56
N VAL A 85 -1.95 18.18 -4.21
CA VAL A 85 -3.34 17.81 -4.54
C VAL A 85 -3.39 16.67 -5.55
N ALA A 86 -2.60 16.73 -6.63
CA ALA A 86 -2.58 15.65 -7.62
C ALA A 86 -2.09 14.33 -7.01
N LEU A 87 -1.01 14.34 -6.25
CA LEU A 87 -0.53 13.13 -5.57
C LEU A 87 -1.50 12.64 -4.50
N THR A 88 -2.27 13.53 -3.86
CA THR A 88 -3.33 13.14 -2.92
C THR A 88 -4.41 12.35 -3.65
N ILE A 89 -4.82 12.81 -4.84
CA ILE A 89 -5.79 12.12 -5.69
C ILE A 89 -5.29 10.70 -6.04
N TYR A 90 -4.01 10.54 -6.42
CA TYR A 90 -3.41 9.21 -6.64
C TYR A 90 -3.38 8.36 -5.37
N ALA A 91 -2.95 8.96 -4.25
CA ALA A 91 -2.88 8.27 -2.98
C ALA A 91 -4.25 7.76 -2.55
N VAL A 92 -5.31 8.56 -2.70
CA VAL A 92 -6.70 8.13 -2.47
C VAL A 92 -7.06 6.97 -3.39
N ALA A 93 -6.80 7.09 -4.69
CA ALA A 93 -7.15 6.04 -5.67
C ALA A 93 -6.54 4.68 -5.32
N LEU A 94 -5.28 4.65 -4.87
CA LEU A 94 -4.63 3.41 -4.44
C LEU A 94 -5.06 2.96 -3.03
N LEU A 95 -5.12 3.89 -2.08
CA LEU A 95 -5.41 3.56 -0.69
C LEU A 95 -6.84 3.13 -0.44
N VAL A 96 -7.81 3.59 -1.22
CA VAL A 96 -9.20 3.16 -1.05
C VAL A 96 -9.34 1.66 -1.30
N ARG A 97 -8.64 1.14 -2.31
CA ARG A 97 -8.56 -0.31 -2.56
C ARG A 97 -7.91 -1.03 -1.39
N ALA A 98 -6.73 -0.58 -0.97
CA ALA A 98 -6.03 -1.15 0.18
C ALA A 98 -6.88 -1.14 1.47
N ALA A 99 -7.63 -0.06 1.69
CA ALA A 99 -8.51 0.09 2.84
C ALA A 99 -9.70 -0.87 2.79
N LEU A 100 -10.32 -1.04 1.62
CA LEU A 100 -11.40 -2.04 1.44
C LEU A 100 -10.89 -3.45 1.68
N ASP A 101 -9.73 -3.81 1.12
CA ASP A 101 -9.12 -5.14 1.31
C ASP A 101 -8.76 -5.37 2.79
N ALA A 102 -8.24 -4.35 3.47
CA ALA A 102 -7.94 -4.42 4.90
C ALA A 102 -9.21 -4.60 5.74
N PHE A 103 -10.26 -3.86 5.42
CA PHE A 103 -11.54 -3.96 6.11
C PHE A 103 -12.24 -5.31 5.91
N ASP A 104 -12.10 -5.90 4.73
CA ASP A 104 -12.66 -7.22 4.40
C ASP A 104 -11.84 -8.37 5.01
N SER A 105 -10.60 -8.12 5.43
CA SER A 105 -9.77 -9.13 6.10
C SER A 105 -10.23 -9.49 7.51
N VAL A 106 -11.11 -8.68 8.11
CA VAL A 106 -11.67 -8.91 9.45
C VAL A 106 -12.79 -9.93 9.37
N ASP A 107 -12.65 -11.03 10.11
CA ASP A 107 -13.60 -12.15 10.16
C ASP A 107 -15.04 -11.68 10.44
N GLU A 108 -15.98 -12.24 9.69
CA GLU A 108 -17.40 -11.96 9.84
C GLU A 108 -17.94 -12.52 11.16
N ASP A 109 -17.41 -13.65 11.65
CA ASP A 109 -17.82 -14.23 12.93
C ASP A 109 -17.49 -13.28 14.09
N LEU A 110 -16.33 -12.61 14.03
CA LEU A 110 -15.93 -11.56 14.98
C LEU A 110 -16.87 -10.34 14.92
N ARG A 111 -17.32 -9.94 13.72
CA ARG A 111 -18.30 -8.85 13.58
C ARG A 111 -19.66 -9.22 14.13
N GLN A 112 -20.12 -10.45 13.89
CA GLN A 112 -21.40 -10.93 14.40
C GLN A 112 -21.38 -11.04 15.93
N ALA A 113 -20.29 -11.55 16.49
CA ALA A 113 -20.09 -11.57 17.94
C ALA A 113 -20.13 -10.16 18.54
N ALA A 114 -19.46 -9.18 17.92
CA ALA A 114 -19.51 -7.79 18.37
C ALA A 114 -20.94 -7.21 18.38
N VAL A 115 -21.72 -7.51 17.33
CA VAL A 115 -23.13 -7.09 17.24
C VAL A 115 -23.96 -7.77 18.33
N ALA A 116 -23.76 -9.06 18.59
CA ALA A 116 -24.44 -9.80 19.66
C ALA A 116 -24.09 -9.25 21.06
N MET A 117 -22.89 -8.71 21.23
CA MET A 117 -22.44 -8.03 22.45
C MET A 117 -22.97 -6.58 22.57
N GLY A 118 -23.76 -6.10 21.61
CA GLY A 118 -24.42 -4.80 21.66
C GLY A 118 -23.59 -3.61 21.15
N PHE A 119 -22.49 -3.85 20.41
CA PHE A 119 -21.73 -2.75 19.81
C PHE A 119 -22.54 -2.01 18.75
N THR A 120 -22.56 -0.68 18.83
CA THR A 120 -23.10 0.17 17.76
C THR A 120 -22.17 0.13 16.53
N PRO A 121 -22.66 0.42 15.31
CA PRO A 121 -21.83 0.36 14.09
C PRO A 121 -20.56 1.22 14.16
N VAL A 122 -20.66 2.41 14.78
CA VAL A 122 -19.53 3.33 14.95
C VAL A 122 -18.56 2.80 16.01
N ALA A 123 -19.07 2.33 17.15
CA ALA A 123 -18.22 1.75 18.19
C ALA A 123 -17.48 0.50 17.69
N ARG A 124 -18.18 -0.38 16.96
CA ARG A 124 -17.62 -1.57 16.32
C ARG A 124 -16.50 -1.20 15.34
N PHE A 125 -16.69 -0.16 14.53
CA PHE A 125 -15.67 0.26 13.57
C PHE A 125 -14.38 0.67 14.28
N PHE A 126 -14.45 1.56 15.28
CA PHE A 126 -13.25 2.07 15.94
C PHE A 126 -12.59 1.08 16.89
N HIS A 127 -13.36 0.19 17.53
CA HIS A 127 -12.82 -0.75 18.53
C HIS A 127 -12.44 -2.12 17.95
N ILE A 128 -13.00 -2.51 16.80
CA ILE A 128 -12.87 -3.87 16.26
C ILE A 128 -12.37 -3.83 14.82
N ASP A 129 -13.16 -3.27 13.90
CA ASP A 129 -12.80 -3.31 12.47
C ASP A 129 -11.48 -2.61 12.18
N LEU A 130 -11.31 -1.38 12.68
CA LEU A 130 -10.15 -0.54 12.39
C LEU A 130 -8.87 -1.15 13.00
N PRO A 131 -8.80 -1.52 14.30
CA PRO A 131 -7.60 -2.15 14.87
C PRO A 131 -7.24 -3.49 14.21
N LEU A 132 -8.22 -4.37 13.96
CA LEU A 132 -7.96 -5.69 13.37
C LEU A 132 -7.53 -5.61 11.91
N SER A 133 -7.96 -4.58 11.18
CA SER A 133 -7.55 -4.36 9.79
C SER A 133 -6.19 -3.66 9.64
N LEU A 134 -5.64 -3.07 10.72
CA LEU A 134 -4.38 -2.32 10.64
C LEU A 134 -3.22 -3.08 9.98
N PRO A 135 -2.94 -4.36 10.29
CA PRO A 135 -1.81 -5.07 9.67
C PRO A 135 -1.92 -5.13 8.13
N VAL A 136 -3.13 -5.41 7.64
CA VAL A 136 -3.40 -5.46 6.19
C VAL A 136 -3.38 -4.07 5.58
N MET A 137 -3.90 -3.06 6.29
CA MET A 137 -3.83 -1.66 5.88
C MET A 137 -2.37 -1.20 5.72
N PHE A 138 -1.50 -1.54 6.67
CA PHE A 138 -0.07 -1.21 6.60
C PHE A 138 0.63 -1.89 5.43
N ALA A 139 0.30 -3.15 5.13
CA ALA A 139 0.82 -3.82 3.94
C ALA A 139 0.46 -3.05 2.64
N GLY A 140 -0.78 -2.56 2.52
CA GLY A 140 -1.20 -1.71 1.40
C GLY A 140 -0.51 -0.34 1.42
N LEU A 141 -0.46 0.32 2.57
CA LEU A 141 0.15 1.63 2.77
C LEU A 141 1.63 1.64 2.35
N ARG A 142 2.37 0.56 2.63
CA ARG A 142 3.76 0.37 2.21
C ARG A 142 3.91 0.42 0.69
N VAL A 143 3.10 -0.35 -0.04
CA VAL A 143 3.11 -0.35 -1.52
C VAL A 143 2.77 1.03 -2.07
N VAL A 144 1.74 1.69 -1.51
CA VAL A 144 1.35 3.04 -1.95
C VAL A 144 2.44 4.06 -1.63
N SER A 145 3.10 3.96 -0.48
CA SER A 145 4.15 4.91 -0.08
C SER A 145 5.34 4.88 -1.03
N VAL A 146 5.81 3.69 -1.42
CA VAL A 146 6.92 3.54 -2.37
C VAL A 146 6.53 4.06 -3.75
N SER A 147 5.30 3.76 -4.18
CA SER A 147 4.75 4.27 -5.45
C SER A 147 4.65 5.80 -5.44
N ASN A 148 4.19 6.38 -4.34
CA ASN A 148 4.05 7.83 -4.19
C ASN A 148 5.42 8.54 -4.18
N ILE A 149 6.41 8.00 -3.46
CA ILE A 149 7.78 8.51 -3.48
C ILE A 149 8.36 8.51 -4.89
N SER A 150 8.07 7.48 -5.68
CA SER A 150 8.47 7.44 -7.09
C SER A 150 7.79 8.55 -7.90
N LEU A 151 6.47 8.74 -7.74
CA LEU A 151 5.68 9.71 -8.49
C LEU A 151 6.06 11.17 -8.23
N VAL A 152 6.52 11.50 -7.00
CA VAL A 152 7.01 12.85 -6.67
C VAL A 152 8.11 13.30 -7.63
N SER A 153 8.95 12.37 -8.10
CA SER A 153 10.05 12.67 -9.02
C SER A 153 9.58 13.31 -10.34
N VAL A 154 8.34 13.04 -10.76
CA VAL A 154 7.75 13.59 -11.99
C VAL A 154 7.54 15.10 -11.87
N ALA A 155 7.35 15.63 -10.65
CA ALA A 155 7.17 17.06 -10.41
C ALA A 155 8.40 17.89 -10.81
N ALA A 156 9.58 17.26 -10.93
CA ALA A 156 10.80 17.93 -11.40
C ALA A 156 10.67 18.45 -12.85
N LEU A 157 9.83 17.80 -13.66
CA LEU A 157 9.56 18.25 -15.03
C LEU A 157 8.83 19.60 -15.08
N LEU A 158 8.21 19.99 -13.97
CA LEU A 158 7.54 21.28 -13.81
C LEU A 158 8.44 22.32 -13.14
N GLY A 159 9.70 22.00 -12.87
CA GLY A 159 10.62 22.89 -12.16
C GLY A 159 10.35 23.01 -10.66
N ILE A 160 9.59 22.08 -10.08
CA ILE A 160 9.33 22.05 -8.63
C ILE A 160 10.47 21.31 -7.94
N GLY A 161 11.04 21.89 -6.89
CA GLY A 161 12.16 21.31 -6.16
C GLY A 161 11.86 19.95 -5.54
N ASN A 162 12.57 18.92 -5.97
CA ASN A 162 12.55 17.54 -5.45
C ASN A 162 13.76 16.76 -6.01
N LEU A 163 14.01 15.52 -5.56
CA LEU A 163 15.17 14.74 -6.00
C LEU A 163 15.17 14.42 -7.50
N GLY A 164 14.02 14.40 -8.15
CA GLY A 164 13.91 14.26 -9.60
C GLY A 164 14.57 15.40 -10.38
N MET A 165 14.88 16.54 -9.75
CA MET A 165 15.65 17.62 -10.37
C MET A 165 17.06 17.17 -10.78
N LEU A 166 17.62 16.17 -10.10
CA LEU A 166 18.90 15.56 -10.47
C LEU A 166 18.76 14.76 -11.77
N PHE A 167 17.57 14.23 -12.08
CA PHE A 167 17.32 13.56 -13.35
C PHE A 167 17.31 14.58 -14.48
N THR A 168 16.51 15.63 -14.33
CA THR A 168 16.36 16.65 -15.37
C THR A 168 17.67 17.40 -15.61
N SER A 169 18.37 17.79 -14.55
CA SER A 169 19.65 18.49 -14.63
C SER A 169 20.75 17.59 -15.19
N GLY A 170 20.84 16.34 -14.74
CA GLY A 170 21.81 15.37 -15.24
C GLY A 170 21.59 15.04 -16.71
N LEU A 171 20.34 14.89 -17.16
CA LEU A 171 19.99 14.66 -18.57
C LEU A 171 20.27 15.91 -19.43
N GLN A 172 19.97 17.11 -18.94
CA GLN A 172 20.23 18.36 -19.68
C GLN A 172 21.73 18.64 -19.87
N ARG A 173 22.58 18.14 -18.95
CA ARG A 173 24.03 18.32 -18.96
C ARG A 173 24.79 17.10 -19.50
N ASP A 174 24.09 16.07 -19.97
CA ASP A 174 24.66 14.75 -20.34
C ASP A 174 25.58 14.16 -19.25
N PHE A 175 25.23 14.37 -17.98
CA PHE A 175 26.02 13.97 -16.83
C PHE A 175 25.33 12.87 -16.01
N VAL A 176 25.62 11.63 -16.39
CA VAL A 176 25.01 10.40 -15.83
C VAL A 176 25.18 10.29 -14.30
N THR A 177 26.28 10.81 -13.75
CA THR A 177 26.55 10.74 -12.30
C THR A 177 25.44 11.39 -11.48
N GLU A 178 24.91 12.54 -11.92
CA GLU A 178 23.84 13.27 -11.22
C GLU A 178 22.54 12.45 -11.22
N VAL A 179 22.22 11.82 -12.36
CA VAL A 179 21.06 10.93 -12.49
C VAL A 179 21.17 9.73 -11.56
N VAL A 180 22.33 9.07 -11.52
CA VAL A 180 22.57 7.90 -10.66
C VAL A 180 22.46 8.27 -9.18
N VAL A 181 23.02 9.42 -8.77
CA VAL A 181 22.88 9.93 -7.40
C VAL A 181 21.41 10.15 -7.05
N GLY A 182 20.63 10.76 -7.95
CA GLY A 182 19.19 10.95 -7.74
C GLY A 182 18.45 9.62 -7.57
N ILE A 183 18.76 8.61 -8.39
CA ILE A 183 18.10 7.30 -8.34
C ILE A 183 18.38 6.65 -6.99
N ILE A 184 19.65 6.62 -6.58
CA ILE A 184 20.07 6.05 -5.30
C ILE A 184 19.41 6.81 -4.13
N ALA A 185 19.40 8.15 -4.18
CA ALA A 185 18.78 8.96 -3.13
C ALA A 185 17.27 8.69 -2.99
N ILE A 186 16.54 8.58 -4.10
CA ILE A 186 15.11 8.25 -4.10
C ILE A 186 14.88 6.82 -3.57
N LEU A 187 15.70 5.85 -3.98
CA LEU A 187 15.62 4.48 -3.47
C LEU A 187 15.86 4.40 -1.97
N VAL A 188 16.90 5.10 -1.47
CA VAL A 188 17.18 5.19 -0.04
C VAL A 188 16.00 5.82 0.69
N LEU A 189 15.44 6.92 0.17
CA LEU A 189 14.29 7.56 0.79
C LEU A 189 13.04 6.67 0.82
N ALA A 190 12.79 5.91 -0.25
CA ALA A 190 11.71 4.93 -0.32
C ALA A 190 11.87 3.81 0.72
N LEU A 191 13.08 3.24 0.83
CA LEU A 191 13.38 2.21 1.82
C LEU A 191 13.31 2.72 3.26
N LEU A 192 13.76 3.96 3.50
CA LEU A 192 13.63 4.61 4.81
C LEU A 192 12.15 4.80 5.18
N MET A 193 11.33 5.28 4.24
CA MET A 193 9.90 5.44 4.49
C MET A 193 9.20 4.11 4.74
N ASP A 194 9.50 3.08 3.94
CA ASP A 194 8.96 1.73 4.15
C ASP A 194 9.37 1.18 5.52
N SER A 195 10.62 1.39 5.92
CA SER A 195 11.13 0.97 7.23
C SER A 195 10.41 1.67 8.38
N VAL A 196 10.13 2.97 8.25
CA VAL A 196 9.35 3.74 9.23
C VAL A 196 7.93 3.17 9.32
N LEU A 197 7.30 2.85 8.20
CA LEU A 197 5.96 2.25 8.20
C LEU A 197 5.94 0.86 8.85
N VAL A 198 6.95 0.02 8.59
CA VAL A 198 7.10 -1.28 9.25
C VAL A 198 7.28 -1.12 10.76
N LEU A 199 8.08 -0.14 11.19
CA LEU A 199 8.27 0.14 12.61
C LEU A 199 6.97 0.64 13.26
N LEU A 200 6.23 1.50 12.55
CA LEU A 200 4.95 2.03 13.02
C LEU A 200 3.90 0.92 13.13
N GLU A 201 3.78 0.06 12.12
CA GLU A 201 2.93 -1.14 12.14
C GLU A 201 3.25 -2.00 13.36
N ARG A 202 4.54 -2.26 13.59
CA ARG A 202 5.06 -3.06 14.71
C ARG A 202 4.70 -2.49 16.07
N VAL A 203 4.66 -1.18 16.22
CA VAL A 203 4.29 -0.50 17.48
C VAL A 203 2.78 -0.47 17.66
N LEU A 204 2.03 -0.26 16.57
CA LEU A 204 0.57 -0.15 16.60
C LEU A 204 -0.15 -1.49 16.67
N THR A 205 0.49 -2.60 16.27
CA THR A 205 -0.14 -3.93 16.20
C THR A 205 0.59 -5.00 17.03
N PRO A 206 0.84 -4.79 18.34
CA PRO A 206 1.60 -5.73 19.16
C PRO A 206 0.96 -7.13 19.25
N TRP A 207 -0.37 -7.23 19.13
CA TRP A 207 -1.12 -8.48 19.19
C TRP A 207 -0.83 -9.44 18.03
N THR A 208 -0.41 -8.93 16.87
CA THR A 208 -0.03 -9.77 15.72
C THR A 208 1.17 -10.67 16.03
N ARG A 209 2.01 -10.28 16.99
CA ARG A 209 3.17 -11.06 17.43
C ARG A 209 2.81 -12.23 18.34
N ALA A 210 1.74 -12.10 19.12
CA ALA A 210 1.26 -13.17 19.99
C ALA A 210 0.64 -14.32 19.18
N ALA A 211 0.16 -14.02 17.97
CA ALA A 211 -0.33 -14.99 16.99
C ALA A 211 0.79 -15.56 16.08
N GLY A 212 2.02 -15.69 16.59
CA GLY A 212 3.04 -16.56 15.97
C GLY A 212 2.49 -18.00 15.80
N PRO A 213 3.02 -18.82 14.88
CA PRO A 213 2.33 -19.91 14.20
C PRO A 213 1.87 -21.08 15.11
N ALA A 214 0.91 -20.81 15.99
CA ALA A 214 0.19 -21.77 16.81
C ALA A 214 -1.03 -22.24 16.01
N GLY A 215 -0.78 -23.01 14.95
CA GLY A 215 -1.86 -23.44 14.06
C GLY A 215 -1.44 -24.17 12.80
N ALA A 216 -0.14 -24.39 12.55
CA ALA A 216 0.29 -25.41 11.61
C ALA A 216 0.04 -26.80 12.22
N ALA A 217 -1.24 -27.15 12.41
CA ALA A 217 -1.64 -28.54 12.52
C ALA A 217 -1.15 -29.22 11.24
N LYS A 218 -0.08 -30.02 11.35
CA LYS A 218 0.48 -30.81 10.26
C LYS A 218 -0.66 -31.46 9.47
N PRO A 219 -0.92 -31.08 8.22
CA PRO A 219 -1.81 -31.86 7.38
C PRO A 219 -1.07 -33.16 7.07
N GLY A 220 -1.59 -34.30 7.55
CA GLY A 220 -1.27 -35.58 6.91
C GLY A 220 -0.57 -36.67 7.72
N ALA A 221 -0.79 -36.80 9.04
CA ALA A 221 -0.41 -38.06 9.73
C ALA A 221 -1.56 -39.09 9.79
N GLY A 222 -2.83 -38.67 9.62
CA GLY A 222 -4.00 -39.54 9.79
C GLY A 222 -4.57 -40.18 8.51
N SER A 223 -4.31 -39.59 7.33
CA SER A 223 -4.97 -40.03 6.08
C SER A 223 -4.21 -41.17 5.35
N GLU A 224 -2.88 -41.21 5.43
CA GLU A 224 -2.08 -42.25 4.78
C GLU A 224 -2.24 -43.65 5.42
N ALA A 225 -2.51 -43.71 6.73
CA ALA A 225 -2.74 -44.98 7.42
C ALA A 225 -4.08 -45.63 7.04
N ALA A 226 -5.11 -44.82 6.74
CA ALA A 226 -6.42 -45.31 6.30
C ALA A 226 -6.38 -45.78 4.84
N GLY A 227 -5.67 -45.06 3.96
CA GLY A 227 -5.49 -45.44 2.56
C GLY A 227 -4.71 -46.74 2.38
N ARG A 228 -3.61 -46.94 3.13
CA ARG A 228 -2.81 -48.17 3.05
C ARG A 228 -3.55 -49.43 3.54
N ARG A 229 -4.42 -49.31 4.55
CA ARG A 229 -5.26 -50.43 5.01
C ARG A 229 -6.34 -50.81 4.00
N GLY A 230 -6.95 -49.83 3.32
CA GLY A 230 -7.96 -50.07 2.29
C GLY A 230 -7.41 -50.78 1.05
N VAL A 231 -6.21 -50.39 0.60
CA VAL A 231 -5.54 -51.00 -0.56
C VAL A 231 -5.09 -52.43 -0.25
N ALA A 232 -4.50 -52.68 0.93
CA ALA A 232 -4.07 -54.03 1.32
C ALA A 232 -5.24 -55.04 1.40
N ARG A 233 -6.42 -54.59 1.85
CA ARG A 233 -7.61 -55.44 1.96
C ARG A 233 -8.16 -55.85 0.59
N ARG A 234 -8.23 -54.93 -0.38
CA ARG A 234 -8.68 -55.19 -1.76
C ARG A 234 -7.78 -56.18 -2.51
N PHE A 235 -6.47 -56.14 -2.29
CA PHE A 235 -5.56 -57.10 -2.93
C PHE A 235 -5.70 -58.52 -2.38
N SER A 236 -6.04 -58.67 -1.08
CA SER A 236 -6.30 -60.01 -0.51
C SER A 236 -7.59 -60.64 -1.05
N GLU A 237 -8.65 -59.84 -1.24
CA GLU A 237 -9.94 -60.32 -1.74
C GLU A 237 -9.89 -60.69 -3.24
N SER A 238 -9.08 -59.98 -4.04
CA SER A 238 -8.88 -60.30 -5.45
C SER A 238 -8.09 -61.60 -5.67
N LYS A 239 -7.16 -61.95 -4.75
CA LYS A 239 -6.37 -63.18 -4.87
C LYS A 239 -7.16 -64.42 -4.47
N ALA A 240 -8.18 -64.28 -3.62
CA ALA A 240 -9.07 -65.36 -3.20
C ALA A 240 -10.13 -65.74 -4.27
N ARG A 241 -10.42 -64.86 -5.23
CA ARG A 241 -11.42 -65.09 -6.30
C ARG A 241 -10.84 -65.62 -7.62
N GLY A 242 -9.52 -65.75 -7.75
CA GLY A 242 -8.84 -66.17 -8.98
C GLY A 242 -8.40 -67.63 -9.02
N THR A 243 -8.82 -68.45 -8.06
CA THR A 243 -8.55 -69.91 -8.02
C THR A 243 -9.86 -70.66 -7.85
N ALA A 244 -10.63 -70.74 -8.94
CA ALA A 244 -11.70 -71.69 -9.17
C ALA A 244 -11.71 -72.04 -10.66
#